data_AF-X0ZHK5-F1
#
_entry.id   AF-X0ZHK5-F1
#
_cell.length_a   1.000
_cell.length_b   1.000
_cell.length_c   1.000
_cell.angle_alpha   90.00
_cell.angle_beta   90.00
_cell.angle_gamma   90.00
#
_symmetry.space_group_name_H-M   'P 1'
#
loop_
_entity.id
_entity.type
_entity.pdbx_description
1 polymer ?
#
loop_
_entity_poly.entity_id
_entity_poly.type
_entity_poly.pdbx_seq_one_letter_code
_entity_poly.pdbx_strand_id
1 'polypeptide(L)'
;HAANRGENITTIFINNAIYGMTGGQMAPTTLLGQKTTTSPYGRNSTSAGFPLKVCELLSSLDGVAYLERVSVSSPKNVVKAKRVIKHAFEVQLANKGFSLVEVLSQCPMNWRMSPIDSVKWVDDVMSKTFPLKRFKDTEGVH
;
A
#
# COMPACT_ATOMS: atom_id res chain seq x y z
N HIS A 1 7.76 11.98 -7.37
CA HIS A 1 8.94 12.71 -7.87
C HIS A 1 10.25 12.14 -7.34
N ALA A 2 10.47 12.03 -6.02
CA ALA A 2 11.67 11.38 -5.44
C ALA A 2 11.95 9.97 -6.03
N ALA A 3 10.90 9.15 -6.16
CA ALA A 3 10.97 7.85 -6.83
C ALA A 3 11.53 7.90 -8.27
N ASN A 4 11.15 8.93 -9.04
CA ASN A 4 11.61 9.10 -10.41
C ASN A 4 13.07 9.59 -10.48
N ARG A 5 13.51 10.37 -9.49
CA ARG A 5 14.91 10.80 -9.36
C ARG A 5 15.83 9.70 -8.85
N GLY A 6 15.28 8.61 -8.34
CA GLY A 6 16.03 7.53 -7.70
C GLY A 6 16.74 7.95 -6.42
N GLU A 7 16.10 8.82 -5.62
CA GLU A 7 16.66 9.20 -4.32
C GLU A 7 16.73 7.99 -3.40
N ASN A 8 17.86 7.85 -2.69
CA ASN A 8 18.12 6.79 -1.73
C ASN A 8 17.31 7.01 -0.44
N ILE A 9 16.00 6.82 -0.56
CA ILE A 9 15.02 6.97 0.52
C ILE A 9 14.11 5.74 0.50
N THR A 10 13.90 5.16 1.68
CA THR A 10 12.87 4.14 1.92
C THR A 10 11.57 4.81 2.34
N THR A 11 10.50 4.59 1.59
CA THR A 11 9.15 5.03 1.95
C THR A 11 8.32 3.86 2.47
N ILE A 12 7.77 4.00 3.67
CA ILE A 12 6.78 3.06 4.21
C ILE A 12 5.40 3.66 4.02
N PHE A 13 4.64 3.13 3.06
CA PHE A 13 3.32 3.64 2.71
C PHE A 13 2.22 2.81 3.38
N ILE A 14 1.60 3.35 4.42
CA ILE A 14 0.49 2.68 5.11
C ILE A 14 -0.80 2.92 4.33
N ASN A 15 -1.35 1.87 3.72
CA ASN A 15 -2.56 1.92 2.93
C ASN A 15 -3.72 1.26 3.68
N ASN A 16 -4.63 2.08 4.23
CA ASN A 16 -5.92 1.65 4.78
C ASN A 16 -7.11 2.08 3.89
N ALA A 17 -6.84 2.43 2.63
CA ALA A 17 -7.84 2.84 1.63
C ALA A 17 -8.66 4.10 1.98
N ILE A 18 -8.28 4.90 2.98
CA ILE A 18 -8.96 6.14 3.38
C ILE A 18 -7.96 7.14 3.95
N TYR A 19 -8.36 8.39 4.13
CA TYR A 19 -7.61 9.30 4.99
C TYR A 19 -8.01 9.07 6.45
N GLY A 20 -7.30 8.14 7.09
CA GLY A 20 -7.62 7.69 8.46
C GLY A 20 -7.57 8.81 9.51
N MET A 21 -6.69 9.79 9.35
CA MET A 21 -6.51 10.92 10.29
C MET A 21 -7.55 12.03 10.12
N THR A 22 -8.26 12.09 8.99
CA THR A 22 -9.29 13.11 8.72
C THR A 22 -10.71 12.55 8.88
N GLY A 23 -10.87 11.53 9.72
CA GLY A 23 -12.15 10.87 9.97
C GLY A 23 -12.61 9.97 8.83
N GLY A 24 -11.67 9.42 8.05
CA GLY A 24 -12.00 8.43 7.01
C GLY A 24 -12.58 9.02 5.73
N GLN A 25 -12.04 10.15 5.27
CA GLN A 25 -12.36 10.72 3.96
C GLN A 25 -11.85 9.81 2.82
N MET A 26 -12.40 9.98 1.62
CA MET A 26 -11.90 9.27 0.44
C MET A 26 -10.43 9.58 0.18
N ALA A 27 -9.62 8.53 0.06
CA ALA A 27 -8.26 8.59 -0.43
C ALA A 27 -8.18 8.15 -1.91
N PRO A 28 -7.09 8.46 -2.62
CA PRO A 28 -6.83 7.93 -3.95
C PRO A 28 -6.85 6.40 -4.01
N THR A 29 -6.54 5.72 -2.90
CA THR A 29 -6.54 4.25 -2.77
C THR A 29 -7.89 3.67 -2.33
N THR A 30 -8.93 4.48 -2.08
CA THR A 30 -10.27 3.99 -1.72
C THR A 30 -10.80 3.04 -2.77
N LEU A 31 -11.33 1.88 -2.36
CA LEU A 31 -11.84 0.87 -3.28
C LEU A 31 -13.16 1.29 -3.92
N LEU A 32 -13.47 0.75 -5.10
CA LEU A 32 -14.78 0.96 -5.73
C LEU A 32 -15.90 0.49 -4.80
N GLY A 33 -16.96 1.29 -4.69
CA GLY A 33 -18.09 1.03 -3.80
C GLY A 33 -17.79 1.21 -2.30
N GLN A 34 -16.54 1.41 -1.89
CA GLN A 34 -16.21 1.65 -0.49
C GLN A 34 -16.77 3.01 -0.05
N LYS A 35 -17.62 2.99 0.98
CA LYS A 35 -18.18 4.19 1.59
C LYS A 35 -17.15 4.86 2.49
N THR A 36 -17.11 6.18 2.42
CA THR A 36 -16.24 7.05 3.22
C THR A 36 -17.04 8.27 3.69
N THR A 37 -16.48 9.10 4.56
CA THR A 37 -17.20 10.30 5.05
C THR A 37 -17.52 11.30 3.94
N THR A 38 -16.67 11.41 2.92
CA THR A 38 -16.88 12.27 1.75
C THR A 38 -17.50 11.53 0.56
N SER A 39 -17.84 10.25 0.71
CA SER A 39 -18.53 9.45 -0.31
C SER A 39 -19.49 8.45 0.33
N PRO A 40 -20.64 8.93 0.82
CA PRO A 40 -21.62 8.11 1.52
C PRO A 40 -22.24 7.02 0.62
N TYR A 41 -22.23 7.23 -0.69
CA TYR A 41 -22.71 6.28 -1.70
C TYR A 41 -21.60 5.37 -2.25
N GLY A 42 -20.37 5.50 -1.75
CA GLY A 42 -19.21 4.74 -2.20
C GLY A 42 -18.42 5.44 -3.32
N ARG A 43 -17.16 5.04 -3.51
CA ARG A 43 -16.34 5.50 -4.65
C ARG A 43 -16.95 5.02 -5.97
N ASN A 44 -17.21 5.96 -6.87
CA ASN A 44 -17.66 5.70 -8.24
C ASN A 44 -16.51 5.99 -9.23
N SER A 45 -16.26 5.07 -10.16
CA SER A 45 -15.16 5.21 -11.13
C SER A 45 -15.34 6.37 -12.11
N THR A 46 -16.59 6.74 -12.43
CA THR A 46 -16.90 7.81 -13.37
C THR A 46 -16.62 9.19 -12.77
N SER A 47 -16.91 9.39 -11.49
CA SER A 47 -16.72 10.69 -10.83
C SER A 47 -15.38 10.82 -10.10
N ALA A 48 -14.85 9.73 -9.53
CA ALA A 48 -13.65 9.75 -8.69
C ALA A 48 -12.48 8.94 -9.26
N GLY A 49 -12.68 8.21 -10.38
CA GLY A 49 -11.68 7.33 -10.98
C GLY A 49 -11.55 5.97 -10.28
N PHE A 50 -10.63 5.14 -10.79
CA PHE A 50 -10.29 3.85 -10.18
C PHE A 50 -9.31 4.01 -9.00
N PRO A 51 -9.26 3.06 -8.05
CA PRO A 51 -8.30 3.12 -6.95
C PRO A 51 -6.87 3.16 -7.48
N LEU A 52 -6.06 4.10 -6.99
CA LEU A 52 -4.69 4.30 -7.44
C LEU A 52 -3.79 3.22 -6.84
N LYS A 53 -3.18 2.42 -7.72
CA LYS A 53 -2.31 1.30 -7.35
C LYS A 53 -0.85 1.77 -7.31
N VAL A 54 -0.40 2.22 -6.15
CA VAL A 54 0.89 2.95 -6.00
C VAL A 54 2.09 2.11 -6.43
N CYS A 55 2.20 0.85 -5.97
CA CYS A 55 3.31 -0.02 -6.39
C CYS A 55 3.35 -0.24 -7.91
N GLU A 56 2.20 -0.45 -8.54
CA GLU A 56 2.06 -0.66 -9.98
C GLU A 56 2.40 0.60 -10.76
N LEU A 57 1.97 1.78 -10.28
CA LEU A 57 2.31 3.06 -10.90
C LEU A 57 3.82 3.33 -10.85
N LEU A 58 4.47 2.99 -9.73
CA LEU A 58 5.90 3.25 -9.54
C LEU A 58 6.80 2.18 -10.19
N SER A 59 6.28 0.99 -10.52
CA SER A 59 7.11 -0.12 -11.00
C SER A 59 7.75 0.14 -12.36
N SER A 60 7.18 1.04 -13.17
CA SER A 60 7.74 1.43 -14.46
C SER A 60 8.80 2.53 -14.37
N LEU A 61 9.08 3.09 -13.19
CA LEU A 61 10.04 4.18 -13.04
C LEU A 61 11.46 3.63 -12.88
N ASP A 62 12.42 4.14 -13.65
CA ASP A 62 13.81 3.67 -13.65
C ASP A 62 14.52 3.91 -12.31
N GLY A 63 14.26 5.05 -11.66
CA GLY A 63 14.85 5.39 -10.36
C GLY A 63 14.40 4.52 -9.18
N VAL A 64 13.42 3.64 -9.37
CA VAL A 64 12.92 2.77 -8.30
C VAL A 64 13.69 1.46 -8.27
N ALA A 65 14.31 1.15 -7.15
CA ALA A 65 15.13 -0.06 -6.95
C ALA A 65 14.34 -1.22 -6.35
N TYR A 66 13.39 -0.93 -5.46
CA TYR A 66 12.61 -1.94 -4.74
C TYR A 66 11.17 -1.50 -4.46
N LEU A 67 10.21 -2.38 -4.76
CA LEU A 67 8.78 -2.22 -4.47
C LEU A 67 8.19 -3.55 -4.04
N GLU A 68 7.61 -3.58 -2.84
CA GLU A 68 6.86 -4.75 -2.37
C GLU A 68 5.65 -4.32 -1.56
N ARG A 69 4.53 -5.00 -1.79
CA ARG A 69 3.30 -4.84 -1.01
C ARG A 69 3.15 -5.98 -0.02
N VAL A 70 2.92 -5.62 1.24
CA VAL A 70 2.69 -6.54 2.36
C VAL A 70 1.40 -6.16 3.09
N SER A 71 0.99 -7.01 4.03
CA SER A 71 -0.14 -6.77 4.92
C SER A 71 0.32 -6.91 6.37
N VAL A 72 -0.46 -6.38 7.31
CA VAL A 72 -0.33 -6.65 8.75
C VAL A 72 -1.59 -7.32 9.33
N SER A 73 -2.41 -7.94 8.48
CA SER A 73 -3.65 -8.63 8.86
C SER A 73 -3.45 -9.90 9.71
N SER A 74 -2.26 -10.49 9.74
CA SER A 74 -1.98 -11.73 10.50
C SER A 74 -0.55 -11.75 11.04
N PRO A 75 -0.25 -12.56 12.08
CA PRO A 75 1.12 -12.72 12.59
C PRO A 75 2.14 -13.11 11.51
N LYS A 76 1.75 -14.01 10.59
CA LYS A 76 2.56 -14.40 9.44
C LYS A 76 2.89 -13.20 8.54
N ASN A 77 1.88 -12.36 8.27
CA ASN A 77 2.03 -11.18 7.43
C ASN A 77 2.88 -10.10 8.12
N VAL A 78 2.76 -9.93 9.44
CA VAL A 78 3.61 -9.03 10.24
C VAL A 78 5.08 -9.45 10.17
N VAL A 79 5.38 -10.74 10.33
CA VAL A 79 6.75 -11.26 10.20
C VAL A 79 7.29 -11.04 8.78
N LYS A 80 6.47 -11.23 7.75
CA LYS A 80 6.85 -10.90 6.36
C LYS A 80 7.14 -9.41 6.20
N ALA A 81 6.26 -8.55 6.70
CA ALA A 81 6.41 -7.09 6.64
C ALA A 81 7.72 -6.65 7.29
N LYS A 82 8.08 -7.19 8.46
CA LYS A 82 9.37 -6.92 9.11
C LYS A 82 10.57 -7.22 8.20
N ARG A 83 10.58 -8.39 7.53
CA ARG A 83 11.66 -8.77 6.60
C ARG A 83 11.73 -7.85 5.38
N VAL A 84 10.58 -7.54 4.79
CA VAL A 84 10.46 -6.68 3.61
C VAL A 84 10.91 -5.25 3.92
N ILE A 85 10.51 -4.70 5.07
CA ILE A 85 10.94 -3.38 5.52
C ILE A 85 12.46 -3.34 5.74
N LYS A 86 13.03 -4.36 6.39
CA LYS A 86 14.48 -4.48 6.56
C LYS A 86 15.20 -4.44 5.20
N HIS A 87 14.72 -5.23 4.24
CA HIS A 87 15.32 -5.28 2.91
C HIS A 87 15.22 -3.95 2.16
N ALA A 88 14.09 -3.23 2.27
CA ALA A 88 13.97 -1.90 1.68
C ALA A 88 15.01 -0.90 2.24
N PHE A 89 15.33 -0.99 3.54
CA PHE A 89 16.42 -0.23 4.14
C PHE A 89 17.80 -0.69 3.67
N GLU A 90 18.02 -1.99 3.45
CA GLU A 90 19.27 -2.51 2.88
C GLU A 90 19.50 -1.95 1.46
N VAL A 91 18.46 -1.90 0.63
CA VAL A 91 18.47 -1.27 -0.71
C VAL A 91 18.84 0.22 -0.63
N GLN A 92 18.27 0.95 0.34
CA GLN A 92 18.61 2.35 0.59
C GLN A 92 20.07 2.53 1.01
N LEU A 93 20.55 1.76 2.00
CA LEU A 93 21.92 1.85 2.52
C LEU A 93 22.96 1.49 1.46
N ALA A 94 22.60 0.61 0.52
CA ALA A 94 23.42 0.26 -0.64
C ALA A 94 23.36 1.28 -1.79
N ASN A 95 22.68 2.42 -1.60
CA ASN A 95 22.54 3.50 -2.60
C ASN A 95 21.97 3.05 -3.96
N LYS A 96 21.04 2.09 -3.95
CA LYS A 96 20.53 1.48 -5.18
C LYS A 96 19.43 2.28 -5.88
N GLY A 97 18.89 3.28 -5.20
CA GLY A 97 17.76 4.08 -5.65
C GLY A 97 16.60 4.05 -4.67
N PHE A 98 15.44 4.48 -5.14
CA PHE A 98 14.25 4.63 -4.30
C PHE A 98 13.65 3.27 -3.93
N SER A 99 13.24 3.10 -2.67
CA SER A 99 12.51 1.93 -2.22
C SER A 99 11.17 2.31 -1.59
N LEU A 100 10.13 1.51 -1.83
CA LEU A 100 8.85 1.67 -1.15
C LEU A 100 8.25 0.33 -0.74
N VAL A 101 7.76 0.28 0.49
CA VAL A 101 6.97 -0.82 1.03
C VAL A 101 5.56 -0.33 1.28
N GLU A 102 4.59 -0.84 0.53
CA GLU A 102 3.18 -0.59 0.77
C GLU A 102 2.63 -1.60 1.78
N VAL A 103 2.08 -1.12 2.90
CA VAL A 103 1.56 -1.94 3.99
C VAL A 103 0.05 -1.79 4.03
N LEU A 104 -0.67 -2.85 3.64
CA LEU A 104 -2.11 -2.91 3.84
C LEU A 104 -2.40 -3.02 5.35
N SER A 105 -3.17 -2.07 5.87
CA SER A 105 -3.43 -1.94 7.29
C SER A 105 -4.91 -1.75 7.58
N GLN A 106 -5.39 -2.46 8.60
CA GLN A 106 -6.76 -2.38 9.06
C GLN A 106 -7.08 -1.04 9.76
N CYS A 107 -8.27 -0.49 9.51
CA CYS A 107 -8.76 0.72 10.18
C CYS A 107 -10.20 0.55 10.68
N PRO A 108 -10.42 -0.32 11.69
CA PRO A 108 -11.77 -0.74 12.11
C PRO A 108 -12.69 0.43 12.46
N MET A 109 -12.16 1.47 13.12
CA MET A 109 -12.93 2.64 13.55
C MET A 109 -13.53 3.41 12.36
N ASN A 110 -12.71 3.78 11.38
CA ASN A 110 -13.19 4.55 10.23
C ASN A 110 -13.97 3.68 9.22
N TRP A 111 -13.70 2.38 9.17
CA TRP A 111 -14.46 1.44 8.34
C TRP A 111 -15.79 1.01 8.99
N ARG A 112 -16.01 1.36 10.26
CA ARG A 112 -17.17 0.93 11.07
C ARG A 112 -17.31 -0.60 11.11
N MET A 113 -16.19 -1.28 11.27
CA MET A 113 -16.09 -2.74 11.34
C MET A 113 -15.54 -3.17 12.70
N SER A 114 -15.86 -4.40 13.11
CA SER A 114 -15.16 -5.00 14.24
C SER A 114 -13.67 -5.21 13.91
N PRO A 115 -12.76 -5.29 14.89
CA PRO A 115 -11.36 -5.60 14.63
C PRO A 115 -11.17 -6.89 13.82
N ILE A 116 -11.94 -7.93 14.12
CA ILE A 116 -11.87 -9.24 13.42
C ILE A 116 -12.32 -9.11 11.97
N ASP A 117 -13.43 -8.40 11.72
CA ASP A 117 -13.93 -8.22 10.36
C ASP A 117 -13.01 -7.31 9.54
N SER A 118 -12.38 -6.33 10.17
CA SER A 118 -11.41 -5.46 9.50
C SER A 118 -10.18 -6.24 9.01
N VAL A 119 -9.72 -7.23 9.78
CA VAL A 119 -8.63 -8.13 9.37
C VAL A 119 -9.05 -8.96 8.16
N LYS A 120 -10.23 -9.58 8.22
CA LYS A 120 -10.77 -10.36 7.09
C LYS A 120 -10.95 -9.49 5.85
N TRP A 121 -11.42 -8.26 6.01
CA TRP A 121 -11.63 -7.33 4.90
C TRP A 121 -10.32 -6.98 4.18
N VAL A 122 -9.21 -6.84 4.90
CA VAL A 122 -7.89 -6.67 4.27
C VAL A 122 -7.55 -7.87 3.38
N ASP A 123 -7.73 -9.09 3.90
CA ASP A 123 -7.37 -10.31 3.19
C ASP A 123 -8.33 -10.63 2.03
N ASP A 124 -9.63 -10.45 2.22
CA ASP A 124 -10.66 -10.89 1.27
C ASP A 124 -11.05 -9.81 0.26
N VAL A 125 -10.78 -8.53 0.54
CA VAL A 125 -11.23 -7.40 -0.29
C VAL A 125 -10.07 -6.51 -0.71
N MET A 126 -9.29 -5.96 0.24
CA MET A 126 -8.19 -5.06 -0.13
C MET A 126 -7.14 -5.78 -0.96
N SER A 127 -6.73 -6.99 -0.56
CA SER A 127 -5.68 -7.74 -1.23
C SER A 127 -6.04 -8.09 -2.70
N LYS A 128 -7.32 -8.19 -3.03
CA LYS A 128 -7.77 -8.43 -4.42
C LYS A 128 -7.53 -7.21 -5.31
N THR A 129 -7.72 -6.01 -4.78
CA THR A 129 -7.43 -4.76 -5.48
C THR A 129 -5.94 -4.44 -5.46
N PHE A 130 -5.29 -4.75 -4.32
CA PHE A 130 -3.91 -4.46 -4.00
C PHE A 130 -3.15 -5.77 -3.69
N PRO A 131 -2.76 -6.56 -4.71
CA PRO A 131 -2.16 -7.88 -4.51
C PRO A 131 -0.85 -7.81 -3.73
N LEU A 132 -0.70 -8.72 -2.76
CA LEU A 132 0.48 -8.85 -1.91
C LEU A 132 1.61 -9.54 -2.67
N LYS A 133 2.48 -8.76 -3.31
CA LYS A 133 3.63 -9.28 -4.05
C LYS A 133 4.77 -8.27 -4.11
N ARG A 134 5.91 -8.75 -4.56
CA ARG A 134 7.03 -7.93 -5.02
C ARG A 134 6.73 -7.46 -6.45
N PHE A 135 6.87 -6.16 -6.67
CA PHE A 135 6.60 -5.51 -7.96
C PHE A 135 7.89 -5.14 -8.69
N LYS A 136 8.93 -4.78 -7.94
CA LYS A 136 10.24 -4.46 -8.50
C LYS A 136 11.31 -4.82 -7.48
N ASP A 137 12.38 -5.39 -7.97
CA ASP A 137 13.58 -5.69 -7.19
C ASP A 137 14.74 -5.84 -8.14
N THR A 138 15.64 -4.86 -8.10
CA THR A 138 16.82 -4.81 -8.94
C THR A 138 17.91 -5.80 -8.51
N GLU A 139 17.81 -6.40 -7.31
CA GLU A 139 18.63 -7.55 -6.90
C GLU A 139 18.05 -8.90 -7.37
N GLY A 140 16.86 -8.92 -7.99
CA GLY A 140 16.15 -10.13 -8.42
C GLY A 140 16.67 -10.81 -9.69
N VAL A 141 17.85 -10.42 -10.19
CA VAL A 141 18.57 -11.14 -11.27
C VAL A 141 19.97 -11.48 -10.77
N HIS A 142 20.07 -12.60 -10.04
CA HIS A 142 21.26 -13.42 -9.92
C HIS A 142 20.85 -14.88 -9.96
#